data_AF-A0A662P712-F1
#
_entry.id   AF-A0A662P712-F1
#
_cell.length_a   1.000
_cell.length_b   1.000
_cell.length_c   1.000
_cell.angle_alpha   90.00
_cell.angle_beta   90.00
_cell.angle_gamma   90.00
#
_symmetry.space_group_name_H-M   'P 1'
#
loop_
_entity.id
_entity.type
_entity.pdbx_description
1 polymer ?
#
loop_
_entity_poly.entity_id
_entity_poly.type
_entity_poly.pdbx_seq_one_letter_code
_entity_poly.pdbx_strand_id
1 'polypeptide(L)' 'MGRETAELRVSLIEKDFEVVPVDAVLAELSAELRHRYRVPMADSIIAATAKLLNIPCVTDDPHIREMGDKNPMDIA' A
#
# COMPACT_ATOMS: atom_id res chain seq x y z
N MET A 1 -1.57 -28.60 -5.76
CA MET A 1 -0.78 -27.77 -6.70
C MET A 1 -0.91 -26.28 -6.38
N GLY A 2 -2.08 -25.64 -6.49
CA GLY A 2 -2.20 -24.19 -6.21
C GLY A 2 -1.87 -23.76 -4.77
N ARG A 3 -2.37 -24.50 -3.76
CA ARG A 3 -2.17 -24.18 -2.34
C ARG A 3 -0.70 -24.26 -1.91
N GLU A 4 -0.03 -25.35 -2.24
CA GLU A 4 1.38 -25.58 -1.92
C GLU A 4 2.29 -24.53 -2.58
N THR A 5 2.00 -24.14 -3.82
CA THR A 5 2.69 -23.02 -4.49
C THR A 5 2.45 -21.69 -3.77
N ALA A 6 1.23 -21.44 -3.29
CA ALA A 6 0.93 -20.24 -2.52
C ALA A 6 1.67 -20.22 -1.18
N GLU A 7 1.68 -21.34 -0.45
CA GLU A 7 2.41 -21.49 0.83
C GLU A 7 3.91 -21.26 0.63
N LEU A 8 4.51 -21.84 -0.41
CA LEU A 8 5.92 -21.61 -0.73
C LEU A 8 6.21 -20.13 -1.03
N ARG A 9 5.36 -19.48 -1.85
CA ARG A 9 5.52 -18.06 -2.20
C ARG A 9 5.39 -17.14 -0.99
N VAL A 10 4.40 -17.39 -0.14
CA VAL A 10 4.21 -16.63 1.10
C VAL A 10 5.44 -16.78 1.99
N SER A 11 5.94 -18.01 2.18
CA SER A 11 7.11 -18.26 3.02
C SER A 11 8.39 -17.55 2.53
N LEU A 12 8.55 -17.40 1.21
CA LEU A 12 9.68 -16.65 0.64
C LEU A 12 9.52 -15.14 0.86
N ILE A 13 8.31 -14.60 0.70
CA ILE A 13 8.04 -13.18 0.93
C ILE A 13 8.27 -12.82 2.40
N GLU A 14 7.70 -13.61 3.32
CA GLU A 14 7.82 -13.38 4.77
C GLU A 14 9.25 -13.52 5.29
N LYS A 15 10.10 -14.26 4.57
CA LYS A 15 11.53 -14.40 4.90
C LYS A 15 12.33 -13.14 4.56
N ASP A 16 12.04 -12.52 3.42
CA ASP A 16 12.87 -11.44 2.85
C ASP A 16 12.25 -10.03 3.05
N PHE A 17 10.96 -9.94 3.37
CA PHE A 17 10.21 -8.69 3.49
C PHE A 17 9.37 -8.64 4.76
N GLU A 18 9.20 -7.43 5.29
CA GLU A 18 8.23 -7.17 6.35
C GLU A 18 6.82 -7.08 5.76
N VAL A 19 5.95 -7.99 6.21
CA VAL A 19 4.54 -8.00 5.81
C VAL A 19 3.75 -7.06 6.73
N VAL A 20 3.20 -6.00 6.14
CA VAL A 20 2.37 -5.04 6.87
C VAL A 20 0.91 -5.50 6.82
N PRO A 21 0.28 -5.89 7.95
CA PRO A 21 -1.12 -6.24 7.98
C PRO A 21 -2.01 -4.99 7.80
N VAL A 22 -3.19 -5.18 7.23
CA VAL A 22 -4.19 -4.11 7.14
C VAL A 22 -4.97 -4.04 8.45
N ASP A 23 -4.60 -3.09 9.30
CA ASP A 23 -5.31 -2.76 10.52
C ASP A 23 -6.38 -1.68 10.28
N ALA A 24 -7.10 -1.32 11.35
CA ALA A 24 -8.17 -0.32 11.27
C ALA A 24 -7.66 1.08 10.84
N VAL A 25 -6.48 1.47 11.30
CA VAL A 25 -5.88 2.78 11.00
C VAL A 25 -5.52 2.84 9.51
N LEU A 26 -4.88 1.79 9.00
CA LEU A 26 -4.54 1.69 7.59
C LEU A 26 -5.79 1.62 6.71
N ALA A 27 -6.81 0.89 7.13
CA ALA A 27 -8.08 0.77 6.40
C ALA A 27 -8.81 2.12 6.29
N GLU A 28 -8.84 2.91 7.37
CA GLU A 28 -9.44 4.26 7.37
C GLU A 28 -8.69 5.19 6.41
N LEU A 29 -7.36 5.26 6.53
CA LEU A 29 -6.53 6.08 5.64
C LEU A 29 -6.67 5.65 4.17
N SER A 30 -6.71 4.34 3.90
CA SER A 30 -6.95 3.80 2.57
C SER A 30 -8.30 4.24 2.01
N ALA A 31 -9.38 4.19 2.82
CA ALA A 31 -10.70 4.63 2.39
C ALA A 31 -10.73 6.13 2.05
N GLU A 32 -10.04 6.96 2.83
CA GLU A 32 -9.90 8.39 2.54
C GLU A 32 -9.17 8.65 1.21
N LEU A 33 -8.02 7.99 0.99
CA LEU A 33 -7.26 8.11 -0.25
C LEU A 33 -8.06 7.63 -1.45
N ARG A 34 -8.75 6.48 -1.31
CA ARG A 34 -9.63 5.93 -2.33
C ARG A 34 -10.70 6.94 -2.74
N HIS A 35 -11.36 7.57 -1.76
CA HIS A 35 -12.39 8.57 -2.03
C HIS A 35 -11.81 9.82 -2.71
N ARG A 36 -10.69 10.32 -2.21
CA ARG A 36 -10.04 11.55 -2.69
C ARG A 36 -9.52 11.41 -4.13
N TYR A 37 -8.83 10.32 -4.43
CA TYR A 37 -8.16 10.11 -5.72
C TYR A 37 -8.95 9.22 -6.69
N ARG A 38 -10.06 8.64 -6.24
CA ARG A 38 -10.93 7.74 -7.05
C ARG A 38 -10.18 6.56 -7.66
N VAL A 39 -9.21 6.03 -6.92
CA VAL A 39 -8.38 4.88 -7.32
C VAL A 39 -9.00 3.54 -6.88
N PRO A 40 -8.57 2.40 -7.44
CA PRO A 40 -8.91 1.07 -6.93
C PRO A 40 -8.59 0.90 -5.43
N MET A 41 -9.31 -0.02 -4.78
CA MET A 41 -9.12 -0.32 -3.35
C MET A 41 -7.67 -0.76 -3.06
N ALA A 42 -7.12 -1.68 -3.86
CA ALA A 42 -5.77 -2.19 -3.67
C ALA A 42 -4.72 -1.06 -3.73
N ASP A 43 -4.81 -0.19 -4.75
CA ASP A 43 -3.89 0.93 -4.92
C ASP A 43 -3.96 1.92 -3.75
N SER A 44 -5.17 2.17 -3.24
CA SER A 44 -5.35 3.01 -2.05
C SER A 44 -4.75 2.40 -0.78
N ILE A 45 -4.78 1.07 -0.63
CA ILE A 45 -4.15 0.37 0.50
C ILE A 45 -2.64 0.51 0.38
N ILE A 46 -2.07 0.25 -0.79
CA ILE A 46 -0.62 0.35 -1.04
C ILE A 46 -0.12 1.78 -0.77
N ALA A 47 -0.82 2.79 -1.29
CA ALA A 47 -0.47 4.20 -1.08
C ALA A 47 -0.63 4.61 0.39
N ALA A 48 -1.67 4.15 1.08
CA ALA A 48 -1.87 4.39 2.51
C ALA A 48 -0.73 3.77 3.34
N THR A 49 -0.28 2.55 2.99
CA THR A 49 0.82 1.87 3.68
C THR A 49 2.11 2.68 3.58
N ALA A 50 2.47 3.09 2.36
CA ALA A 50 3.66 3.90 2.12
C ALA A 50 3.61 5.24 2.88
N LYS A 51 2.43 5.89 2.87
CA LYS A 51 2.21 7.16 3.59
C LYS A 51 2.29 6.99 5.11
N LEU A 52 1.65 5.97 5.66
CA LEU A 52 1.61 5.71 7.11
C LEU A 52 2.99 5.39 7.68
N LEU A 53 3.78 4.61 6.92
CA LEU A 53 5.14 4.25 7.29
C LEU A 53 6.19 5.30 6.91
N ASN A 54 5.78 6.36 6.20
CA ASN A 54 6.65 7.42 5.68
C ASN A 54 7.83 6.85 4.85
N ILE A 55 7.51 5.93 3.93
CA ILE A 55 8.48 5.29 3.04
C ILE A 55 8.15 5.57 1.56
N PRO A 56 9.15 5.56 0.66
CA PRO A 56 8.89 5.64 -0.78
C PRO A 56 8.07 4.45 -1.29
N CYS A 57 7.06 4.72 -2.11
CA CYS A 57 6.34 3.68 -2.85
C CYS A 57 6.99 3.51 -4.24
N VAL A 58 7.61 2.36 -4.49
CA VAL A 58 8.16 2.02 -5.80
C VAL A 58 7.09 1.31 -6.63
N THR A 59 6.66 1.93 -7.73
CA THR A 59 5.56 1.42 -8.55
C THR A 59 5.65 1.94 -9.99
N ASP A 60 5.22 1.12 -10.94
CA ASP A 60 4.96 1.50 -12.34
C ASP A 60 3.50 1.89 -12.59
N ASP A 61 2.62 1.71 -11.59
CA ASP A 61 1.19 2.03 -11.69
C ASP A 61 0.95 3.55 -11.69
N PRO A 62 0.31 4.10 -12.74
CA PRO A 62 0.04 5.53 -12.83
C PRO A 62 -0.89 6.05 -11.72
N HIS A 63 -1.88 5.26 -11.27
CA HIS A 63 -2.81 5.68 -10.21
C HIS A 63 -2.08 5.96 -8.91
N ILE A 64 -1.03 5.18 -8.59
CA ILE A 64 -0.26 5.36 -7.37
C ILE A 64 0.73 6.53 -7.50
N ARG A 65 1.29 6.75 -8.68
CA ARG A 65 2.22 7.89 -8.92
C ARG A 65 1.53 9.24 -8.70
N GLU A 66 0.26 9.37 -9.05
CA GLU A 66 -0.53 10.59 -8.81
C GLU A 66 -0.68 10.93 -7.31
N MET A 67 -0.54 9.93 -6.42
CA MET A 67 -0.60 10.10 -4.97
C MET A 67 0.78 10.40 -4.33
N GLY A 68 1.87 10.11 -5.04
CA GLY A 68 3.23 10.07 -4.50
C GLY A 68 4.03 11.39 -4.50
N ASP A 69 3.46 12.50 -5.00
CA ASP A 69 4.24 13.70 -5.34
C ASP A 69 3.87 14.97 -4.56
N LYS A 70 3.22 14.84 -3.39
CA LYS A 70 2.97 15.96 -2.48
C LYS A 70 3.63 15.73 -1.14
N ASN A 71 4.61 16.58 -0.86
CA ASN A 71 5.46 16.63 0.32
C ASN A 71 4.64 16.39 1.62
N PRO A 72 5.10 15.56 2.57
CA PRO A 72 4.42 15.34 3.86
C PRO A 72 4.26 16.60 4.75
N MET A 73 4.70 17.78 4.29
CA MET A 73 4.61 19.07 5.00
C MET A 73 3.53 20.03 4.45
N ASP A 74 2.78 19.71 3.40
CA ASP A 74 1.82 20.65 2.78
C ASP A 74 0.40 20.63 3.41
N ILE A 75 0.27 20.15 4.64
CA ILE A 75 -1.00 20.15 5.41
C ILE A 75 -0.78 20.64 6.85
N ALA A 76 -0.09 21.77 6.98
CA ALA A 76 -0.12 22.64 8.16
C ALA A 76 -0.76 23.98 7.80
#